data_AF-A0A151G7Q4-F1
#
_entry.id   AF-A0A151G7Q4-F1
#
_cell.length_a   1.000
_cell.length_b   1.000
_cell.length_c   1.000
_cell.angle_alpha   90.00
_cell.angle_beta   90.00
_cell.angle_gamma   90.00
#
_symmetry.space_group_name_H-M   'P 1'
#
loop_
_entity.id
_entity.type
_entity.pdbx_description
1 polymer ?
#
loop_
_entity_poly.entity_id
_entity_poly.type
_entity_poly.pdbx_seq_one_letter_code
_entity_poly.pdbx_strand_id
1 'polypeptide(L)'
;MSETKYCINCGKAIPTNATFCPFCGATQDKVASTEDQNTITSEQHNTPNQPEHVNMWTALKLGMRQTFTWSQRITRPQYWWLYLDLVLISLVLTIVLGIRAYSYPAFILSPLHVNVLQTVLLLIFSALMVWTSVMQFTASARRLHDSNRSAHYLWFYLLPLVGPILIIVFLCQRSEPAGKRFDRLASQPKPWTHKWWTWCLLVLLTLGYAALINITARDTAMDAALTTTSKSAATNSDDSYSDSDSEESSDSTDSDSDSESDSDSDSITIGDDDIDIADQKAYSTSFTDSSWAKSTFKIDKVTVYKTDGTYTSGSGNDKKDFNGVVKVHMSIHAGQDISAYPTQAKLSTNDGQQVEADMDSDDFDGDLNSGTDSDGNVYFVLSKLSSVKDITSIRLKWDASYDTDDYDDDNAYKTFDTTLNLN
;
A
#
# COMPACT_ATOMS: atom_id res chain seq x y z
N MET A 1 25.14 19.03 44.67
CA MET A 1 23.83 18.65 44.08
C MET A 1 23.27 17.55 44.96
N SER A 2 22.07 17.71 45.52
CA SER A 2 21.44 16.66 46.33
C SER A 2 21.08 15.49 45.41
N GLU A 3 21.59 14.29 45.69
CA GLU A 3 21.18 13.09 44.97
C GLU A 3 19.67 12.85 45.18
N THR A 4 18.96 12.52 44.10
CA THR A 4 17.52 12.26 44.11
C THR A 4 17.21 10.88 43.54
N LYS A 5 16.17 10.22 44.06
CA LYS A 5 15.58 8.98 43.54
C LYS A 5 14.13 9.23 43.11
N TYR A 6 13.53 8.34 42.34
CA TYR A 6 12.10 8.44 41.99
C TYR A 6 11.24 7.57 42.91
N CYS A 7 10.07 8.08 43.29
CA CYS A 7 9.10 7.34 44.10
C CYS A 7 8.60 6.08 43.38
N ILE A 8 8.62 4.93 44.08
CA ILE A 8 8.16 3.62 43.54
C ILE A 8 6.66 3.58 43.18
N ASN A 9 5.84 4.47 43.75
CA ASN A 9 4.39 4.47 43.52
C ASN A 9 3.97 5.56 42.52
N CYS A 10 4.36 6.81 42.75
CA CYS A 10 3.91 7.95 41.94
C CYS A 10 4.94 8.50 40.95
N GLY A 11 6.18 7.99 40.95
CA GLY A 11 7.19 8.36 39.97
C GLY A 11 7.79 9.76 40.10
N LYS A 12 7.44 10.55 41.13
CA LYS A 12 8.04 11.89 41.37
C LYS A 12 9.44 11.79 41.97
N ALA A 13 10.30 12.76 41.65
CA ALA A 13 11.65 12.87 42.22
C ALA A 13 11.59 13.23 43.70
N ILE A 14 12.34 12.50 44.52
CA ILE A 14 12.41 12.60 45.98
C ILE A 14 13.87 12.46 46.44
N PRO A 15 14.25 12.95 47.63
CA PRO A 15 15.59 12.75 48.17
C PRO A 15 15.97 11.26 48.28
N THR A 16 17.23 10.89 48.04
CA THR A 16 17.70 9.49 48.11
C THR A 16 17.45 8.84 49.48
N ASN A 17 17.61 9.62 50.56
CA ASN A 17 17.37 9.19 51.94
C ASN A 17 15.89 9.18 52.37
N ALA A 18 14.95 9.60 51.51
CA ALA A 18 13.53 9.65 51.86
C ALA A 18 12.97 8.23 52.03
N THR A 19 12.48 7.92 53.23
CA THR A 19 11.74 6.67 53.56
C THR A 19 10.28 6.72 53.17
N PHE A 20 9.73 7.91 52.94
CA PHE A 20 8.35 8.13 52.49
C PHE A 20 8.32 9.16 51.38
N CYS A 21 7.43 8.96 50.39
CA CYS A 21 7.23 9.93 49.32
C CYS A 21 6.37 11.10 49.80
N PRO A 22 6.86 12.36 49.76
CA PRO A 22 6.09 13.53 50.19
C PRO A 22 4.88 13.85 49.29
N PHE A 23 4.80 13.24 48.11
CA PHE A 23 3.72 13.50 47.16
C PHE A 23 2.59 12.47 47.19
N CYS A 24 2.87 11.23 47.59
CA CYS A 24 1.86 10.15 47.55
C CYS A 24 1.83 9.27 48.79
N GLY A 25 2.65 9.55 49.82
CA GLY A 25 2.66 8.83 51.09
C GLY A 25 3.26 7.41 51.06
N ALA A 26 3.72 6.92 49.90
CA ALA A 26 4.24 5.56 49.78
C ALA A 26 5.61 5.41 50.46
N THR A 27 5.81 4.32 51.20
CA THR A 27 7.11 3.90 51.76
C THR A 27 8.11 3.61 50.64
N GLN A 28 9.38 3.93 50.87
CA GLN A 28 10.48 3.72 49.94
C GLN A 28 11.52 2.83 50.64
N ASP A 29 11.72 1.61 50.14
CA ASP A 29 12.68 0.68 50.75
C ASP A 29 14.12 1.23 50.64
N LYS A 30 14.91 1.06 51.70
CA LYS A 30 16.33 1.47 51.76
C LYS A 30 17.18 0.53 50.91
N VAL A 31 17.83 1.05 49.88
CA VAL A 31 18.91 0.34 49.20
C VAL A 31 20.16 0.48 50.07
N ALA A 32 20.56 -0.60 50.74
CA ALA A 32 21.81 -0.64 51.49
C ALA A 32 22.99 -0.62 50.51
N SER A 33 23.83 0.41 50.64
CA SER A 33 25.17 0.48 50.07
C SER A 33 26.14 -0.27 51.00
N THR A 34 26.81 -1.31 50.51
CA THR A 34 27.92 -1.95 51.23
C THR A 34 28.99 -2.42 50.26
N GLU A 35 30.15 -1.77 50.33
CA GLU A 35 31.45 -2.33 49.95
C GLU A 35 31.91 -3.35 51.01
N ASP A 36 32.75 -4.30 50.59
CA ASP A 36 33.56 -5.27 51.36
C ASP A 36 33.08 -6.73 51.61
N GLN A 37 33.79 -7.60 50.88
CA GLN A 37 34.39 -8.92 51.20
C GLN A 37 33.57 -10.20 51.51
N ASN A 38 33.82 -11.20 50.64
CA ASN A 38 33.80 -12.65 50.78
C ASN A 38 33.45 -13.25 52.16
N THR A 39 32.47 -14.17 52.22
CA THR A 39 32.67 -15.64 52.24
C THR A 39 31.30 -16.34 52.25
N ILE A 40 31.25 -17.51 51.59
CA ILE A 40 30.12 -18.33 51.15
C ILE A 40 29.13 -18.70 52.28
N THR A 41 27.84 -18.44 52.06
CA THR A 41 26.76 -19.45 52.17
C THR A 41 25.49 -18.94 51.49
N SER A 42 24.90 -19.82 50.70
CA SER A 42 23.67 -19.71 49.93
C SER A 42 22.48 -19.11 50.69
N GLU A 43 22.05 -17.91 50.31
CA GLU A 43 20.68 -17.45 50.46
C GLU A 43 20.20 -16.82 49.15
N GLN A 44 19.13 -17.40 48.63
CA GLN A 44 18.51 -17.07 47.35
C GLN A 44 18.02 -15.63 47.33
N HIS A 45 18.72 -14.78 46.59
CA HIS A 45 18.12 -13.52 46.12
C HIS A 45 16.99 -13.89 45.15
N ASN A 46 15.75 -13.65 45.57
CA ASN A 46 14.53 -13.75 44.76
C ASN A 46 14.56 -12.74 43.60
N THR A 47 15.41 -13.01 42.60
CA THR A 47 15.19 -12.60 41.21
C THR A 47 14.14 -13.54 40.63
N PRO A 48 12.99 -13.05 40.12
CA PRO A 48 12.02 -13.94 39.49
C PRO A 48 12.65 -14.48 38.19
N ASN A 49 13.10 -15.73 38.24
CA ASN A 49 13.47 -16.58 37.09
C ASN A 49 14.39 -15.91 36.04
N GLN A 50 15.71 -15.91 36.27
CA GLN A 50 16.61 -15.98 35.11
C GLN A 50 16.55 -17.42 34.58
N PRO A 51 15.99 -17.67 33.38
CA PRO A 51 16.09 -18.99 32.79
C PRO A 51 17.55 -19.26 32.43
N GLU A 52 18.01 -20.42 32.88
CA GLU A 52 18.90 -21.33 32.16
C GLU A 52 18.89 -21.04 30.64
N HIS A 53 20.03 -20.53 30.13
CA HIS A 53 20.31 -20.19 28.73
C HIS A 53 19.16 -19.51 27.93
N VAL A 54 19.20 -18.16 27.82
CA VAL A 54 18.26 -17.43 26.95
C VAL A 54 18.42 -17.88 25.49
N ASN A 55 17.33 -18.33 24.89
CA ASN A 55 17.23 -18.76 23.51
C ASN A 55 15.85 -18.36 22.93
N MET A 56 15.65 -18.57 21.63
CA MET A 56 14.40 -18.31 20.91
C MET A 56 13.18 -18.87 21.66
N TRP A 57 13.19 -20.17 21.96
CA TRP A 57 12.05 -20.83 22.58
C TRP A 57 11.67 -20.28 23.97
N THR A 58 12.67 -19.97 24.81
CA THR A 58 12.43 -19.38 26.13
C THR A 58 11.91 -17.95 26.03
N ALA A 59 12.40 -17.17 25.06
CA ALA A 59 11.93 -15.81 24.79
C ALA A 59 10.49 -15.81 24.28
N LEU A 60 10.14 -16.67 23.31
CA LEU A 60 8.78 -16.82 22.81
C LEU A 60 7.79 -17.23 23.91
N LYS A 61 8.15 -18.24 24.72
CA LYS A 61 7.35 -18.66 25.89
C LYS A 61 7.11 -17.52 26.88
N LEU A 62 8.15 -16.73 27.15
CA LEU A 62 8.05 -15.56 28.01
C LEU A 62 7.08 -14.53 27.42
N GLY A 63 7.21 -14.23 26.13
CA GLY A 63 6.30 -13.36 25.40
C GLY A 63 4.85 -13.78 25.55
N MET A 64 4.52 -15.04 25.21
CA MET A 64 3.13 -15.56 25.27
C MET A 64 2.53 -15.52 26.68
N ARG A 65 3.34 -15.81 27.70
CA ARG A 65 2.89 -15.74 29.10
C ARG A 65 2.64 -14.31 29.57
N GLN A 66 3.29 -13.34 28.95
CA GLN A 66 3.34 -11.95 29.42
C GLN A 66 2.84 -10.94 28.38
N THR A 67 2.02 -11.38 27.41
CA THR A 67 1.48 -10.56 26.31
C THR A 67 0.83 -9.26 26.80
N PHE A 68 0.14 -9.28 27.94
CA PHE A 68 -0.53 -8.09 28.54
C PHE A 68 0.07 -7.69 29.90
N THR A 69 1.34 -8.01 30.14
CA THR A 69 2.03 -7.66 31.39
C THR A 69 2.91 -6.43 31.19
N TRP A 70 2.59 -5.34 31.90
CA TRP A 70 3.28 -4.05 31.77
C TRP A 70 4.30 -3.77 32.87
N SER A 71 4.11 -4.37 34.04
CA SER A 71 4.78 -4.03 35.29
C SER A 71 6.03 -4.86 35.59
N GLN A 72 6.71 -5.32 34.54
CA GLN A 72 7.91 -6.15 34.63
C GLN A 72 8.93 -5.70 33.59
N ARG A 73 10.19 -5.98 33.83
CA ARG A 73 11.27 -5.74 32.86
C ARG A 73 11.54 -6.97 32.00
N ILE A 74 12.05 -6.73 30.80
CA ILE A 74 12.62 -7.77 29.92
C ILE A 74 14.07 -7.38 29.63
N THR A 75 14.98 -8.34 29.79
CA THR A 75 16.41 -8.10 29.55
C THR A 75 16.69 -7.94 28.05
N ARG A 76 17.81 -7.29 27.71
CA ARG A 76 18.24 -7.10 26.31
C ARG A 76 18.24 -8.40 25.48
N PRO A 77 18.89 -9.51 25.88
CA PRO A 77 18.91 -10.72 25.06
C PRO A 77 17.51 -11.34 24.91
N GLN A 78 16.69 -11.35 25.97
CA GLN A 78 15.32 -11.87 25.89
C GLN A 78 14.47 -11.06 24.91
N TYR A 79 14.63 -9.73 24.89
CA TYR A 79 13.93 -8.86 23.97
C TYR A 79 14.31 -9.14 22.51
N TRP A 80 15.60 -9.20 22.20
CA TRP A 80 16.05 -9.38 20.81
C TRP A 80 15.78 -10.79 20.28
N TRP A 81 15.85 -11.82 21.11
CA TRP A 81 15.39 -13.16 20.72
C TRP A 81 13.88 -13.18 20.45
N LEU A 82 13.06 -12.61 21.34
CA LEU A 82 11.62 -12.52 21.12
C LEU A 82 11.29 -11.69 19.87
N TYR A 83 11.99 -10.59 19.64
CA TYR A 83 11.82 -9.77 18.43
C TYR A 83 12.10 -10.60 17.17
N LEU A 84 13.20 -11.35 17.15
CA LEU A 84 13.54 -12.24 16.04
C LEU A 84 12.46 -13.31 15.83
N ASP A 85 11.99 -13.96 16.91
CA ASP A 85 10.92 -14.95 16.83
C ASP A 85 9.65 -14.35 16.21
N LEU A 86 9.24 -13.16 16.66
CA LEU A 86 8.04 -12.49 16.17
C LEU A 86 8.18 -12.04 14.71
N VAL A 87 9.37 -11.60 14.29
CA VAL A 87 9.67 -11.29 12.88
C VAL A 87 9.56 -12.54 12.03
N LEU A 88 10.14 -13.67 12.45
CA LEU A 88 10.09 -14.94 11.72
C LEU A 88 8.66 -15.48 11.63
N ILE A 89 7.91 -15.46 12.74
CA ILE A 89 6.49 -15.85 12.77
C ILE A 89 5.69 -14.95 11.83
N SER A 90 5.89 -13.63 11.90
CA SER A 90 5.21 -12.68 11.00
C SER A 90 5.53 -12.96 9.54
N LEU A 91 6.79 -13.23 9.21
CA LEU A 91 7.21 -13.55 7.84
C LEU A 91 6.49 -14.81 7.33
N VAL A 92 6.48 -15.89 8.13
CA VAL A 92 5.80 -17.15 7.78
C VAL A 92 4.29 -16.93 7.65
N LEU A 93 3.66 -16.21 8.57
CA LEU A 93 2.22 -15.90 8.50
C LEU A 93 1.89 -15.09 7.25
N THR A 94 2.72 -14.11 6.89
CA THR A 94 2.53 -13.32 5.67
C THR A 94 2.63 -14.19 4.42
N ILE A 95 3.64 -15.06 4.32
CA ILE A 95 3.82 -15.93 3.14
C ILE A 95 2.68 -16.96 3.03
N VAL A 96 2.31 -17.61 4.14
CA VAL A 96 1.35 -18.74 4.13
C VAL A 96 -0.09 -18.27 4.04
N LEU A 97 -0.46 -17.20 4.76
CA LEU A 97 -1.85 -16.73 4.88
C LEU A 97 -2.01 -15.31 4.34
N GLY A 98 -1.04 -14.42 4.64
CA GLY A 98 -1.12 -13.00 4.33
C GLY A 98 -1.28 -12.71 2.85
N ILE A 99 -0.47 -13.33 1.97
CA ILE A 99 -0.58 -13.13 0.51
C ILE A 99 -2.02 -13.35 0.05
N ARG A 100 -2.64 -14.48 0.43
CA ARG A 100 -4.03 -14.77 0.08
C ARG A 100 -5.04 -13.82 0.73
N ALA A 101 -4.79 -13.40 1.98
CA ALA A 101 -5.64 -12.44 2.67
C ALA A 101 -5.61 -11.04 2.03
N TYR A 102 -4.48 -10.63 1.45
CA TYR A 102 -4.31 -9.36 0.74
C TYR A 102 -4.68 -9.41 -0.76
N SER A 103 -4.74 -10.61 -1.38
CA SER A 103 -5.09 -10.73 -2.80
C SER A 103 -6.58 -10.61 -3.11
N TYR A 104 -7.46 -10.94 -2.15
CA TYR A 104 -8.91 -10.97 -2.40
C TYR A 104 -9.69 -10.35 -1.23
N PRO A 105 -10.61 -9.41 -1.49
CA PRO A 105 -11.46 -8.87 -0.44
C PRO A 105 -12.40 -9.97 0.09
N ALA A 106 -12.53 -10.05 1.42
CA ALA A 106 -13.42 -10.98 2.08
C ALA A 106 -14.89 -10.56 1.95
N PHE A 107 -15.17 -9.25 1.89
CA PHE A 107 -16.51 -8.72 1.69
C PHE A 107 -16.50 -7.33 1.03
N ILE A 108 -17.59 -7.02 0.32
CA ILE A 108 -17.86 -5.74 -0.36
C ILE A 108 -19.25 -5.27 0.10
N LEU A 109 -19.42 -3.97 0.38
CA LEU A 109 -20.66 -3.43 0.96
C LEU A 109 -21.68 -2.94 -0.08
N SER A 110 -21.31 -2.79 -1.35
CA SER A 110 -22.19 -2.26 -2.40
C SER A 110 -21.82 -2.80 -3.78
N PRO A 111 -22.53 -3.82 -4.31
CA PRO A 111 -23.55 -4.64 -3.63
C PRO A 111 -22.96 -5.46 -2.46
N LEU A 112 -23.79 -5.85 -1.48
CA LEU A 112 -23.32 -6.65 -0.34
C LEU A 112 -22.94 -8.06 -0.82
N HIS A 113 -21.64 -8.32 -0.88
CA HIS A 113 -21.09 -9.63 -1.20
C HIS A 113 -20.17 -10.09 -0.06
N VAL A 114 -20.36 -11.32 0.43
CA VAL A 114 -19.55 -11.89 1.52
C VAL A 114 -18.99 -13.25 1.09
N ASN A 115 -17.67 -13.37 1.03
CA ASN A 115 -17.00 -14.64 0.85
C ASN A 115 -16.68 -15.22 2.23
N VAL A 116 -17.45 -16.24 2.65
CA VAL A 116 -17.34 -16.82 4.00
C VAL A 116 -15.96 -17.43 4.24
N LEU A 117 -15.42 -18.16 3.26
CA LEU A 117 -14.11 -18.80 3.41
C LEU A 117 -12.99 -17.75 3.56
N GLN A 118 -13.01 -16.73 2.71
CA GLN A 118 -12.05 -15.63 2.78
C GLN A 118 -12.19 -14.82 4.07
N THR A 119 -13.42 -14.63 4.57
CA THR A 119 -13.67 -13.96 5.85
C THR A 119 -13.08 -14.75 7.02
N VAL A 120 -13.23 -16.08 7.03
CA VAL A 120 -12.62 -16.93 8.07
C VAL A 120 -11.09 -16.84 8.00
N LEU A 121 -10.50 -16.93 6.80
CA LEU A 121 -9.06 -16.76 6.60
C LEU A 121 -8.56 -15.41 7.11
N LEU A 122 -9.23 -14.33 6.71
CA LEU A 122 -8.91 -12.96 7.10
C LEU A 122 -8.93 -12.78 8.63
N LEU A 123 -9.95 -13.31 9.30
CA LEU A 123 -10.07 -13.23 10.76
C LEU A 123 -8.99 -14.03 11.47
N ILE A 124 -8.66 -15.23 10.99
CA ILE A 124 -7.56 -16.05 11.55
C ILE A 124 -6.23 -15.32 11.39
N PHE A 125 -5.90 -14.86 10.18
CA PHE A 125 -4.67 -14.11 9.92
C PHE A 125 -4.59 -12.85 10.77
N SER A 126 -5.66 -12.07 10.83
CA SER A 126 -5.73 -10.83 11.61
C SER A 126 -5.56 -11.09 13.10
N ALA A 127 -6.18 -12.14 13.65
CA ALA A 127 -6.04 -12.49 15.06
C ALA A 127 -4.58 -12.85 15.41
N LEU A 128 -3.90 -13.62 14.55
CA LEU A 128 -2.50 -14.00 14.74
C LEU A 128 -1.57 -12.79 14.64
N MET A 129 -1.79 -11.90 13.67
CA MET A 129 -1.00 -10.68 13.48
C MET A 129 -1.20 -9.66 14.62
N VAL A 130 -2.43 -9.46 15.07
CA VAL A 130 -2.72 -8.60 16.23
C VAL A 130 -2.07 -9.16 17.48
N TRP A 131 -2.15 -10.47 17.68
CA TRP A 131 -1.53 -11.12 18.83
C TRP A 131 -0.02 -10.90 18.89
N THR A 132 0.70 -11.18 17.79
CA THR A 132 2.16 -10.96 17.72
C THR A 132 2.52 -9.48 17.87
N SER A 133 1.71 -8.58 17.32
CA SER A 133 1.89 -7.12 17.45
C SER A 133 1.73 -6.64 18.89
N VAL A 134 0.72 -7.14 19.61
CA VAL A 134 0.53 -6.82 21.03
C VAL A 134 1.70 -7.34 21.86
N MET A 135 2.17 -8.56 21.59
CA MET A 135 3.37 -9.11 22.24
C MET A 135 4.60 -8.22 22.02
N GLN A 136 4.81 -7.76 20.79
CA GLN A 136 5.93 -6.89 20.44
C GLN A 136 5.83 -5.51 21.13
N PHE A 137 4.63 -4.94 21.16
CA PHE A 137 4.38 -3.65 21.80
C PHE A 137 4.66 -3.73 23.32
N THR A 138 4.14 -4.75 23.99
CA THR A 138 4.37 -4.91 25.44
C THR A 138 5.80 -5.28 25.77
N ALA A 139 6.48 -6.09 24.95
CA ALA A 139 7.91 -6.36 25.10
C ALA A 139 8.73 -5.07 24.99
N SER A 140 8.41 -4.19 24.02
CA SER A 140 9.11 -2.91 23.81
C SER A 140 8.92 -1.96 24.99
N ALA A 141 7.70 -1.86 25.55
CA ALA A 141 7.44 -1.09 26.76
C ALA A 141 8.27 -1.61 27.96
N ARG A 142 8.28 -2.93 28.18
CA ARG A 142 9.06 -3.57 29.26
C ARG A 142 10.56 -3.40 29.07
N ARG A 143 11.01 -3.34 27.82
CA ARG A 143 12.42 -3.14 27.50
C ARG A 143 12.85 -1.70 27.76
N LEU A 144 11.99 -0.72 27.45
CA LEU A 144 12.20 0.68 27.84
C LEU A 144 12.28 0.82 29.37
N HIS A 145 11.38 0.15 30.11
CA HIS A 145 11.44 0.10 31.58
C HIS A 145 12.77 -0.45 32.11
N ASP A 146 13.34 -1.46 31.43
CA ASP A 146 14.65 -2.02 31.78
C ASP A 146 15.81 -1.03 31.61
N SER A 147 15.67 -0.08 30.69
CA SER A 147 16.58 1.07 30.52
C SER A 147 16.13 2.32 31.31
N ASN A 148 15.28 2.15 32.33
CA ASN A 148 14.73 3.21 33.18
C ASN A 148 13.88 4.30 32.46
N ARG A 149 13.37 4.01 31.26
CA ARG A 149 12.48 4.90 30.50
C ARG A 149 11.03 4.49 30.63
N SER A 150 10.11 5.45 30.60
CA SER A 150 8.67 5.15 30.56
C SER A 150 8.26 4.61 29.18
N ALA A 151 7.16 3.84 29.14
CA ALA A 151 6.59 3.35 27.88
C ALA A 151 6.14 4.48 26.91
N HIS A 152 5.96 5.71 27.40
CA HIS A 152 5.59 6.86 26.56
C HIS A 152 6.62 7.21 25.49
N TYR A 153 7.87 6.76 25.63
CA TYR A 153 8.85 6.91 24.56
C TYR A 153 8.41 6.21 23.26
N LEU A 154 7.55 5.19 23.33
CA LEU A 154 6.98 4.54 22.13
C LEU A 154 6.18 5.50 21.24
N TRP A 155 5.71 6.65 21.75
CA TRP A 155 5.07 7.68 20.92
C TRP A 155 6.00 8.26 19.86
N PHE A 156 7.32 8.13 20.02
CA PHE A 156 8.25 8.52 18.97
C PHE A 156 8.08 7.72 17.69
N TYR A 157 7.46 6.53 17.69
CA TYR A 157 7.10 5.83 16.46
C TYR A 157 6.17 6.64 15.53
N LEU A 158 5.46 7.65 16.05
CA LEU A 158 4.64 8.55 15.24
C LEU A 158 5.47 9.54 14.42
N LEU A 159 6.76 9.72 14.74
CA LEU A 159 7.67 10.54 13.93
C LEU A 159 8.32 9.65 12.86
N PRO A 160 8.03 9.86 11.56
CA PRO A 160 8.59 9.03 10.51
C PRO A 160 10.11 9.14 10.49
N LEU A 161 10.77 8.04 10.11
CA LEU A 161 12.22 7.90 9.98
C LEU A 161 13.02 8.06 11.29
N VAL A 162 13.03 9.25 11.90
CA VAL A 162 13.80 9.58 13.11
C VAL A 162 13.28 8.83 14.33
N GLY A 163 11.97 8.70 14.46
CA GLY A 163 11.30 8.04 15.56
C GLY A 163 11.72 6.58 15.77
N PRO A 164 11.57 5.71 14.74
CA PRO A 164 12.04 4.33 14.79
C PRO A 164 13.52 4.20 15.16
N ILE A 165 14.40 5.05 14.60
CA ILE A 165 15.84 5.04 14.90
C ILE A 165 16.09 5.31 16.39
N LEU A 166 15.47 6.36 16.95
CA LEU A 166 15.60 6.69 18.37
C LEU A 166 15.13 5.55 19.27
N ILE A 167 14.03 4.90 18.92
CA ILE A 167 13.49 3.79 19.72
C ILE A 167 14.41 2.57 19.66
N ILE A 168 14.92 2.21 18.49
CA ILE A 168 15.89 1.12 18.36
C ILE A 168 17.13 1.41 19.21
N VAL A 169 17.64 2.64 19.19
CA VAL A 169 18.76 3.05 20.05
C VAL A 169 18.42 2.81 21.52
N PHE A 170 17.25 3.26 22.01
CA PHE A 170 16.84 3.03 23.40
C PHE A 170 16.70 1.54 23.74
N LEU A 171 16.15 0.73 22.85
CA LEU A 171 15.99 -0.72 23.04
C LEU A 171 17.32 -1.48 23.04
N CYS A 172 18.38 -0.91 22.45
CA CYS A 172 19.75 -1.45 22.44
C CYS A 172 20.58 -1.14 23.69
N GLN A 173 20.19 -0.14 24.50
CA GLN A 173 21.00 0.32 25.64
C GLN A 173 21.15 -0.72 26.75
N ARG A 174 22.17 -0.63 27.59
CA ARG A 174 22.31 -1.55 28.73
C ARG A 174 21.17 -1.39 29.74
N SER A 175 20.89 -2.45 30.51
CA SER A 175 19.93 -2.40 31.62
C SER A 175 20.42 -1.42 32.70
N GLU A 176 19.49 -0.66 33.29
CA GLU A 176 19.79 0.27 34.38
C GLU A 176 19.21 -0.22 35.72
N PRO A 177 19.97 -0.17 36.83
CA PRO A 177 19.47 -0.55 38.15
C PRO A 177 18.22 0.23 38.58
N ALA A 178 18.13 1.50 38.18
CA ALA A 178 16.98 2.36 38.44
C ALA A 178 15.68 1.88 37.77
N GLY A 179 15.77 1.04 36.73
CA GLY A 179 14.61 0.42 36.08
C GLY A 179 13.79 -0.48 37.01
N LYS A 180 14.36 -0.95 38.14
CA LYS A 180 13.65 -1.73 39.17
C LYS A 180 12.34 -1.07 39.65
N ARG A 181 12.22 0.27 39.55
CA ARG A 181 11.00 1.00 39.93
C ARG A 181 9.75 0.61 39.12
N PHE A 182 9.92 0.05 37.92
CA PHE A 182 8.82 -0.38 37.07
C PHE A 182 8.33 -1.80 37.40
N ASP A 183 9.10 -2.55 38.20
CA ASP A 183 8.69 -3.86 38.70
C ASP A 183 7.67 -3.66 39.82
N ARG A 184 6.39 -3.98 39.58
CA ARG A 184 5.41 -4.02 40.68
C ARG A 184 5.56 -5.33 41.44
N LEU A 185 5.91 -5.25 42.72
CA LEU A 185 6.00 -6.37 43.69
C LEU A 185 4.66 -7.07 43.98
N ALA A 186 3.59 -6.75 43.26
CA ALA A 186 2.28 -7.36 43.49
C ALA A 186 2.35 -8.86 43.18
N SER A 187 1.90 -9.67 44.14
CA SER A 187 1.72 -11.12 44.07
C SER A 187 1.38 -11.58 42.65
N GLN A 188 2.28 -12.39 42.07
CA GLN A 188 2.18 -13.08 40.77
C GLN A 188 0.91 -12.70 39.99
N PRO A 189 0.94 -11.70 39.09
CA PRO A 189 -0.26 -11.23 38.42
C PRO A 189 -0.93 -12.42 37.74
N LYS A 190 -2.23 -12.63 37.99
CA LYS A 190 -3.04 -13.66 37.32
C LYS A 190 -2.73 -13.62 35.82
N PRO A 191 -2.50 -14.78 35.17
CA PRO A 191 -2.14 -14.80 33.76
C PRO A 191 -3.22 -14.07 32.99
N TRP A 192 -2.79 -13.32 31.98
CA TRP A 192 -3.66 -12.39 31.29
C TRP A 192 -4.86 -13.12 30.64
N THR A 193 -4.70 -14.40 30.31
CA THR A 193 -5.75 -15.30 29.79
C THR A 193 -7.00 -15.38 30.68
N HIS A 194 -6.89 -15.17 32.00
CA HIS A 194 -8.03 -15.17 32.91
C HIS A 194 -8.72 -13.81 33.05
N LYS A 195 -8.24 -12.77 32.36
CA LYS A 195 -8.86 -11.44 32.36
C LYS A 195 -9.75 -11.31 31.13
N TRP A 196 -11.07 -11.33 31.29
CA TRP A 196 -12.01 -11.28 30.17
C TRP A 196 -11.78 -10.07 29.23
N TRP A 197 -11.42 -8.90 29.79
CA TRP A 197 -11.23 -7.67 29.02
C TRP A 197 -10.05 -7.76 28.03
N THR A 198 -9.03 -8.58 28.28
CA THR A 198 -7.92 -8.73 27.33
C THR A 198 -8.38 -9.45 26.07
N TRP A 199 -9.32 -10.39 26.19
CA TRP A 199 -9.93 -11.06 25.04
C TRP A 199 -10.83 -10.11 24.26
N CYS A 200 -11.64 -9.29 24.93
CA CYS A 200 -12.44 -8.26 24.25
C CYS A 200 -11.56 -7.27 23.48
N LEU A 201 -10.43 -6.85 24.07
CA LEU A 201 -9.49 -5.97 23.38
C LEU A 201 -8.88 -6.64 22.15
N LEU A 202 -8.46 -7.91 22.25
CA LEU A 202 -7.92 -8.65 21.11
C LEU A 202 -8.94 -8.80 19.98
N VAL A 203 -10.19 -9.13 20.30
CA VAL A 203 -11.26 -9.24 19.31
C VAL A 203 -11.50 -7.90 18.61
N LEU A 204 -11.58 -6.80 19.37
CA LEU A 204 -11.77 -5.46 18.81
C LEU A 204 -10.61 -5.08 17.88
N LEU A 205 -9.37 -5.28 18.31
CA LEU A 205 -8.18 -5.01 17.49
C LEU A 205 -8.15 -5.91 16.25
N THR A 206 -8.57 -7.17 16.38
CA THR A 206 -8.67 -8.12 15.26
C THR A 206 -9.66 -7.64 14.22
N LEU A 207 -10.85 -7.20 14.63
CA LEU A 207 -11.87 -6.68 13.71
C LEU A 207 -11.40 -5.40 13.01
N GLY A 208 -10.76 -4.48 13.74
CA GLY A 208 -10.20 -3.27 13.16
C GLY A 208 -9.09 -3.56 12.14
N TYR A 209 -8.19 -4.50 12.46
CA TYR A 209 -7.11 -4.91 11.56
C TYR A 209 -7.63 -5.68 10.34
N ALA A 210 -8.62 -6.55 10.52
CA ALA A 210 -9.30 -7.26 9.42
C ALA A 210 -10.00 -6.28 8.48
N ALA A 211 -10.67 -5.26 9.01
CA ALA A 211 -11.30 -4.22 8.19
C ALA A 211 -10.25 -3.45 7.36
N LEU A 212 -9.11 -3.11 7.94
CA LEU A 212 -8.02 -2.44 7.23
C LEU A 212 -7.49 -3.31 6.08
N ILE A 213 -7.19 -4.58 6.34
CA ILE A 213 -6.73 -5.51 5.30
C ILE A 213 -7.78 -5.69 4.21
N ASN A 214 -9.07 -5.81 4.56
CA ASN A 214 -10.13 -5.98 3.58
C ASN A 214 -10.24 -4.75 2.64
N ILE A 215 -10.02 -3.54 3.17
CA ILE A 215 -9.95 -2.32 2.36
C ILE A 215 -8.75 -2.42 1.41
N THR A 216 -7.56 -2.72 1.93
CA THR A 216 -6.36 -2.86 1.09
C THR A 216 -6.52 -3.95 0.03
N ALA A 217 -7.09 -5.10 0.38
CA ALA A 217 -7.33 -6.21 -0.53
C ALA A 217 -8.35 -5.89 -1.61
N ARG A 218 -9.32 -5.03 -1.30
CA ARG A 218 -10.27 -4.51 -2.29
C ARG A 218 -9.55 -3.57 -3.24
N ASP A 219 -8.77 -2.63 -2.71
CA ASP A 219 -8.06 -1.64 -3.52
C ASP A 219 -7.05 -2.35 -4.45
N THR A 220 -6.30 -3.34 -3.96
CA THR A 220 -5.42 -4.16 -4.80
C THR A 220 -6.16 -5.04 -5.81
N ALA A 221 -7.35 -5.55 -5.47
CA ALA A 221 -8.17 -6.30 -6.41
C ALA A 221 -8.73 -5.41 -7.52
N MET A 222 -9.04 -4.14 -7.23
CA MET A 222 -9.41 -3.16 -8.24
C MET A 222 -8.22 -2.83 -9.14
N ASP A 223 -7.04 -2.57 -8.57
CA ASP A 223 -5.80 -2.33 -9.34
C ASP A 223 -5.46 -3.54 -10.23
N ALA A 224 -5.64 -4.76 -9.72
CA ALA A 224 -5.39 -5.99 -10.48
C ALA A 224 -6.46 -6.26 -11.55
N ALA A 225 -7.73 -5.91 -11.32
CA ALA A 225 -8.78 -5.98 -12.34
C ALA A 225 -8.47 -5.03 -13.49
N LEU A 226 -8.14 -3.77 -13.18
CA LEU A 226 -7.64 -2.77 -14.13
C LEU A 226 -6.44 -3.32 -14.93
N THR A 227 -5.46 -3.91 -14.26
CA THR A 227 -4.26 -4.48 -14.91
C THR A 227 -4.53 -5.74 -15.75
N THR A 228 -5.53 -6.54 -15.38
CA THR A 228 -5.87 -7.81 -16.08
C THR A 228 -6.72 -7.55 -17.32
N THR A 229 -7.61 -6.55 -17.27
CA THR A 229 -8.31 -6.06 -18.47
C THR A 229 -7.29 -5.58 -19.52
N SER A 230 -6.26 -4.84 -19.11
CA SER A 230 -5.15 -4.43 -20.00
C SER A 230 -4.36 -5.62 -20.59
N LYS A 231 -4.11 -6.68 -19.80
CA LYS A 231 -3.40 -7.89 -20.30
C LYS A 231 -4.23 -8.80 -21.20
N SER A 232 -5.54 -8.82 -21.00
CA SER A 232 -6.46 -9.63 -21.82
C SER A 232 -6.60 -9.04 -23.22
N ALA A 233 -6.46 -7.72 -23.37
CA ALA A 233 -6.33 -7.06 -24.66
C ALA A 233 -4.98 -7.37 -25.35
N ALA A 234 -3.89 -7.51 -24.59
CA ALA A 234 -2.55 -7.77 -25.13
C ALA A 234 -2.25 -9.24 -25.54
N THR A 235 -3.07 -10.22 -25.13
CA THR A 235 -2.74 -11.66 -25.30
C THR A 235 -3.47 -12.34 -26.48
N ASN A 236 -4.18 -11.61 -27.33
CA ASN A 236 -4.76 -12.16 -28.56
C ASN A 236 -3.77 -12.21 -29.76
N SER A 237 -2.46 -12.07 -29.52
CA SER A 237 -1.43 -12.30 -30.53
C SER A 237 -0.31 -13.18 -29.99
N ASP A 238 -0.45 -14.50 -30.14
CA ASP A 238 0.53 -15.39 -30.78
C ASP A 238 0.35 -16.87 -30.36
N ASP A 239 0.11 -17.70 -31.38
CA ASP A 239 -0.08 -19.15 -31.33
C ASP A 239 1.21 -19.96 -31.08
N SER A 240 1.11 -21.15 -30.44
CA SER A 240 1.38 -22.47 -31.08
C SER A 240 1.62 -23.69 -30.13
N TYR A 241 0.86 -24.78 -30.42
CA TYR A 241 1.09 -26.26 -30.35
C TYR A 241 1.78 -26.93 -29.10
N SER A 242 1.43 -28.11 -28.56
CA SER A 242 0.68 -29.30 -29.05
C SER A 242 0.10 -30.20 -27.91
N ASP A 243 -0.90 -31.02 -28.28
CA ASP A 243 -1.26 -32.39 -27.82
C ASP A 243 -1.61 -32.68 -26.34
N SER A 244 -2.90 -32.97 -26.05
CA SER A 244 -3.49 -34.32 -26.12
C SER A 244 -4.80 -34.43 -25.28
N ASP A 245 -5.80 -35.03 -25.91
CA ASP A 245 -6.92 -35.82 -25.36
C ASP A 245 -8.08 -35.19 -24.56
N SER A 246 -9.24 -35.15 -25.23
CA SER A 246 -10.56 -35.70 -24.79
C SER A 246 -11.27 -35.00 -23.60
N GLU A 247 -12.55 -34.64 -23.60
CA GLU A 247 -13.75 -34.99 -24.36
C GLU A 247 -14.81 -33.86 -24.26
N GLU A 248 -15.73 -33.86 -25.25
CA GLU A 248 -17.13 -33.39 -25.22
C GLU A 248 -17.45 -31.93 -24.85
N SER A 249 -18.35 -31.19 -25.49
CA SER A 249 -19.31 -31.37 -26.58
C SER A 249 -19.97 -29.99 -26.84
N SER A 250 -20.74 -29.89 -27.93
CA SER A 250 -21.67 -28.81 -28.31
C SER A 250 -21.08 -27.55 -28.96
N ASP A 251 -20.73 -27.71 -30.24
CA ASP A 251 -21.52 -27.20 -31.38
C ASP A 251 -22.27 -25.87 -31.19
N SER A 252 -21.71 -24.82 -31.79
CA SER A 252 -22.46 -23.96 -32.72
C SER A 252 -21.47 -23.17 -33.55
N THR A 253 -21.38 -23.56 -34.82
CA THR A 253 -20.89 -22.73 -35.93
C THR A 253 -21.48 -21.33 -35.88
N ASP A 254 -20.65 -20.31 -36.01
CA ASP A 254 -20.92 -19.21 -36.93
C ASP A 254 -19.60 -18.60 -37.41
N SER A 255 -19.57 -18.33 -38.71
CA SER A 255 -18.45 -17.78 -39.48
C SER A 255 -18.84 -16.38 -39.89
N ASP A 256 -18.10 -15.36 -39.48
CA ASP A 256 -18.18 -14.00 -40.00
C ASP A 256 -16.73 -13.49 -40.05
N SER A 257 -16.03 -13.40 -41.18
CA SER A 257 -16.19 -12.50 -42.33
C SER A 257 -16.31 -11.02 -41.95
N ASP A 258 -15.16 -10.46 -41.56
CA ASP A 258 -14.95 -9.02 -41.44
C ASP A 258 -15.21 -8.31 -42.78
N SER A 259 -16.28 -7.54 -42.81
CA SER A 259 -16.51 -6.53 -43.83
C SER A 259 -16.93 -5.24 -43.16
N GLU A 260 -16.10 -4.21 -43.32
CA GLU A 260 -16.42 -2.85 -42.91
C GLU A 260 -17.68 -2.34 -43.64
N SER A 261 -18.62 -1.79 -42.88
CA SER A 261 -19.61 -0.85 -43.43
C SER A 261 -20.08 0.13 -42.36
N ASP A 262 -19.93 1.41 -42.69
CA ASP A 262 -20.54 2.56 -42.03
C ASP A 262 -22.07 2.42 -41.84
N SER A 263 -22.52 2.93 -40.69
CA SER A 263 -23.81 3.58 -40.38
C SER A 263 -24.73 2.89 -39.36
N ASP A 264 -24.97 3.66 -38.29
CA ASP A 264 -26.17 3.79 -37.45
C ASP A 264 -26.33 2.90 -36.19
N SER A 265 -26.05 3.57 -35.06
CA SER A 265 -26.50 3.37 -33.67
C SER A 265 -25.71 2.46 -32.72
N ASP A 266 -25.42 2.89 -31.50
CA ASP A 266 -25.49 4.23 -30.89
C ASP A 266 -24.60 4.25 -29.63
N SER A 267 -23.45 3.56 -29.63
CA SER A 267 -22.56 3.58 -28.46
C SER A 267 -21.08 3.56 -28.84
N ILE A 268 -20.27 4.13 -27.96
CA ILE A 268 -18.82 3.99 -27.96
C ILE A 268 -18.41 3.32 -26.65
N THR A 269 -17.57 2.29 -26.74
CA THR A 269 -16.97 1.66 -25.57
C THR A 269 -15.72 2.43 -25.17
N ILE A 270 -15.67 2.90 -23.93
CA ILE A 270 -14.48 3.50 -23.31
C ILE A 270 -14.21 2.70 -22.04
N GLY A 271 -13.10 1.95 -22.01
CA GLY A 271 -12.82 1.00 -20.93
C GLY A 271 -13.86 -0.13 -20.90
N ASP A 272 -14.51 -0.30 -19.75
CA ASP A 272 -15.59 -1.27 -19.55
C ASP A 272 -17.00 -0.64 -19.71
N ASP A 273 -17.09 0.67 -19.98
CA ASP A 273 -18.34 1.41 -20.07
C ASP A 273 -18.80 1.60 -21.53
N ASP A 274 -20.01 1.15 -21.83
CA ASP A 274 -20.70 1.49 -23.07
C ASP A 274 -21.43 2.84 -22.92
N ILE A 275 -21.00 3.82 -23.70
CA ILE A 275 -21.53 5.18 -23.68
C ILE A 275 -22.41 5.41 -24.88
N ASP A 276 -23.68 5.69 -24.66
CA ASP A 276 -24.61 5.99 -25.74
C ASP A 276 -24.27 7.34 -26.40
N ILE A 277 -24.34 7.41 -27.72
CA ILE A 277 -23.94 8.55 -28.55
C ILE A 277 -25.16 9.18 -29.21
N ALA A 278 -25.32 10.48 -29.02
CA ALA A 278 -26.37 11.28 -29.65
C ALA A 278 -25.95 11.87 -31.01
N ASP A 279 -24.65 12.11 -31.23
CA ASP A 279 -24.11 12.65 -32.48
C ASP A 279 -22.60 12.35 -32.56
N GLN A 280 -22.07 12.19 -33.77
CA GLN A 280 -20.63 12.00 -33.99
C GLN A 280 -20.14 12.68 -35.26
N LYS A 281 -18.89 13.12 -35.26
CA LYS A 281 -18.21 13.61 -36.46
C LYS A 281 -16.75 13.17 -36.49
N ALA A 282 -16.39 12.41 -37.53
CA ALA A 282 -15.03 12.00 -37.81
C ALA A 282 -14.33 12.98 -38.76
N TYR A 283 -13.04 13.19 -38.53
CA TYR A 283 -12.15 14.04 -39.29
C TYR A 283 -10.90 13.23 -39.64
N SER A 284 -10.58 13.12 -40.92
CA SER A 284 -9.29 12.58 -41.36
C SER A 284 -8.23 13.68 -41.26
N THR A 285 -7.07 13.32 -40.75
CA THR A 285 -5.93 14.23 -40.58
C THR A 285 -4.71 13.66 -41.30
N SER A 286 -3.76 14.53 -41.64
CA SER A 286 -2.51 14.16 -42.33
C SER A 286 -1.29 14.58 -41.53
N PHE A 287 -1.44 14.65 -40.21
CA PHE A 287 -0.36 15.07 -39.34
C PHE A 287 0.73 13.99 -39.31
N THR A 288 1.97 14.41 -39.48
CA THR A 288 3.15 13.55 -39.41
C THR A 288 4.33 14.39 -38.93
N ASP A 289 5.01 13.92 -37.90
CA ASP A 289 6.27 14.49 -37.40
C ASP A 289 7.34 13.40 -37.34
N SER A 290 8.37 13.52 -38.18
CA SER A 290 9.54 12.64 -38.23
C SER A 290 10.84 13.35 -37.79
N SER A 291 10.73 14.48 -37.06
CA SER A 291 11.86 15.36 -36.77
C SER A 291 12.73 14.91 -35.60
N TRP A 292 12.36 13.87 -34.86
CA TRP A 292 13.02 13.49 -33.60
C TRP A 292 13.30 12.00 -33.50
N ALA A 293 14.49 11.65 -32.98
CA ALA A 293 14.94 10.28 -32.70
C ALA A 293 14.82 9.28 -33.88
N LYS A 294 14.82 9.77 -35.14
CA LYS A 294 14.50 8.97 -36.35
C LYS A 294 13.12 8.31 -36.32
N SER A 295 12.29 8.66 -35.34
CA SER A 295 10.96 8.13 -35.12
C SER A 295 9.94 9.00 -35.83
N THR A 296 8.79 8.41 -36.17
CA THR A 296 7.69 9.11 -36.85
C THR A 296 6.42 8.99 -36.03
N PHE A 297 5.82 10.13 -35.70
CA PHE A 297 4.53 10.23 -35.03
C PHE A 297 3.48 10.70 -36.03
N LYS A 298 2.33 10.03 -36.10
CA LYS A 298 1.21 10.44 -36.96
C LYS A 298 -0.07 10.52 -36.17
N ILE A 299 -0.94 11.41 -36.63
CA ILE A 299 -2.33 11.49 -36.23
C ILE A 299 -3.08 11.49 -37.55
N ASP A 300 -3.89 10.46 -37.76
CA ASP A 300 -4.58 10.20 -39.02
C ASP A 300 -6.11 10.30 -38.89
N LYS A 301 -6.66 10.13 -37.68
CA LYS A 301 -8.10 10.26 -37.45
C LYS A 301 -8.41 10.93 -36.11
N VAL A 302 -9.38 11.84 -36.13
CA VAL A 302 -9.96 12.45 -34.94
C VAL A 302 -11.48 12.31 -35.03
N THR A 303 -12.12 11.74 -34.03
CA THR A 303 -13.59 11.65 -33.96
C THR A 303 -14.10 12.37 -32.72
N VAL A 304 -15.08 13.26 -32.91
CA VAL A 304 -15.76 13.97 -31.83
C VAL A 304 -17.13 13.34 -31.65
N TYR A 305 -17.42 12.90 -30.44
CA TYR A 305 -18.68 12.29 -30.04
C TYR A 305 -19.40 13.19 -29.05
N LYS A 306 -20.72 13.29 -29.20
CA LYS A 306 -21.63 13.86 -28.22
C LYS A 306 -22.44 12.72 -27.63
N THR A 307 -22.45 12.60 -26.31
CA THR A 307 -23.14 11.51 -25.61
C THR A 307 -24.65 11.75 -25.53
N ASP A 308 -25.43 10.67 -25.42
CA ASP A 308 -26.86 10.73 -25.13
C ASP A 308 -27.11 10.89 -23.62
N GLY A 309 -26.90 12.12 -23.14
CA GLY A 309 -27.03 12.46 -21.73
C GLY A 309 -25.68 12.84 -21.12
N THR A 310 -25.59 12.71 -19.79
CA THR A 310 -24.40 13.06 -19.02
C THR A 310 -23.89 11.83 -18.30
N TYR A 311 -22.61 11.54 -18.48
CA TYR A 311 -21.90 10.41 -17.90
C TYR A 311 -20.88 10.92 -16.89
N THR A 312 -20.41 10.06 -15.99
CA THR A 312 -19.41 10.43 -14.97
C THR A 312 -18.20 9.53 -15.10
N SER A 313 -17.01 10.12 -15.32
CA SER A 313 -15.73 9.42 -15.33
C SER A 313 -14.92 9.78 -14.07
N GLY A 314 -14.11 8.84 -13.58
CA GLY A 314 -13.25 8.98 -12.41
C GLY A 314 -13.76 8.34 -11.11
N SER A 315 -12.88 8.28 -10.10
CA SER A 315 -13.15 7.61 -8.82
C SER A 315 -13.05 8.57 -7.62
N GLY A 316 -13.82 8.28 -6.57
CA GLY A 316 -13.78 9.06 -5.33
C GLY A 316 -14.22 10.53 -5.50
N ASN A 317 -13.37 11.46 -5.06
CA ASN A 317 -13.64 12.90 -5.10
C ASN A 317 -13.32 13.55 -6.46
N ASP A 318 -12.70 12.81 -7.38
CA ASP A 318 -12.26 13.30 -8.69
C ASP A 318 -13.25 12.96 -9.81
N LYS A 319 -14.47 12.49 -9.44
CA LYS A 319 -15.57 12.24 -10.36
C LYS A 319 -15.92 13.51 -11.15
N LYS A 320 -15.88 13.41 -12.48
CA LYS A 320 -16.24 14.50 -13.38
C LYS A 320 -17.34 14.07 -14.32
N ASP A 321 -18.37 14.89 -14.38
CA ASP A 321 -19.43 14.73 -15.36
C ASP A 321 -18.95 15.21 -16.74
N PHE A 322 -19.29 14.46 -17.77
CA PHE A 322 -18.95 14.76 -19.15
C PHE A 322 -20.14 14.47 -20.08
N ASN A 323 -20.16 15.15 -21.22
CA ASN A 323 -21.15 14.90 -22.27
C ASN A 323 -20.58 14.97 -23.70
N GLY A 324 -19.26 14.94 -23.81
CA GLY A 324 -18.55 14.85 -25.09
C GLY A 324 -17.27 14.04 -24.94
N VAL A 325 -16.84 13.41 -26.03
CA VAL A 325 -15.61 12.63 -26.10
C VAL A 325 -14.87 12.98 -27.38
N VAL A 326 -13.55 13.17 -27.30
CA VAL A 326 -12.69 13.25 -28.48
C VAL A 326 -11.81 12.01 -28.51
N LYS A 327 -11.90 11.23 -29.59
CA LYS A 327 -11.04 10.10 -29.87
C LYS A 327 -9.99 10.50 -30.89
N VAL A 328 -8.72 10.32 -30.57
CA VAL A 328 -7.59 10.64 -31.44
C VAL A 328 -6.84 9.35 -31.75
N HIS A 329 -6.84 8.93 -33.00
CA HIS A 329 -6.03 7.80 -33.44
C HIS A 329 -4.61 8.29 -33.73
N MET A 330 -3.62 7.66 -33.11
CA MET A 330 -2.21 7.99 -33.23
C MET A 330 -1.40 6.76 -33.62
N SER A 331 -0.34 6.96 -34.40
CA SER A 331 0.63 5.91 -34.70
C SER A 331 2.06 6.40 -34.51
N ILE A 332 2.93 5.48 -34.07
CA ILE A 332 4.33 5.71 -33.76
C ILE A 332 5.15 4.65 -34.49
N HIS A 333 6.10 5.10 -35.30
CA HIS A 333 7.19 4.26 -35.80
C HIS A 333 8.47 4.64 -35.03
N ALA A 334 9.03 3.71 -34.26
CA ALA A 334 10.25 3.95 -33.50
C ALA A 334 11.48 3.73 -34.39
N GLY A 335 12.23 4.80 -34.70
CA GLY A 335 13.46 4.69 -35.50
C GLY A 335 14.70 4.28 -34.70
N GLN A 336 14.58 4.30 -33.38
CA GLN A 336 15.53 3.82 -32.38
C GLN A 336 14.75 3.50 -31.09
N ASP A 337 15.43 2.98 -30.06
CA ASP A 337 14.82 2.76 -28.75
C ASP A 337 14.38 4.12 -28.15
N ILE A 338 13.10 4.26 -27.85
CA ILE A 338 12.48 5.48 -27.29
C ILE A 338 11.44 5.12 -26.24
N SER A 339 11.13 6.07 -25.36
CA SER A 339 9.91 6.08 -24.55
C SER A 339 9.02 7.21 -25.04
N ALA A 340 7.74 6.97 -25.31
CA ALA A 340 6.79 8.00 -25.72
C ALA A 340 5.49 7.86 -24.93
N TYR A 341 4.84 8.97 -24.59
CA TYR A 341 3.62 8.94 -23.76
C TYR A 341 2.39 9.70 -24.32
N PRO A 342 1.92 9.45 -25.56
CA PRO A 342 0.63 9.97 -26.05
C PRO A 342 -0.60 9.65 -25.19
N THR A 343 -0.64 8.53 -24.48
CA THR A 343 -1.72 8.17 -23.53
C THR A 343 -1.71 9.03 -22.26
N GLN A 344 -0.68 9.86 -22.07
CA GLN A 344 -0.60 10.89 -21.02
C GLN A 344 -0.74 12.31 -21.60
N ALA A 345 -1.22 12.42 -22.83
CA ALA A 345 -1.32 13.70 -23.52
C ALA A 345 -2.32 14.66 -22.86
N LYS A 346 -2.12 15.96 -23.13
CA LYS A 346 -3.08 17.03 -22.81
C LYS A 346 -3.72 17.53 -24.09
N LEU A 347 -5.05 17.61 -24.09
CA LEU A 347 -5.84 18.17 -25.17
C LEU A 347 -6.43 19.52 -24.76
N SER A 348 -6.34 20.51 -25.64
CA SER A 348 -7.05 21.79 -25.53
C SER A 348 -7.93 22.02 -26.75
N THR A 349 -9.19 22.38 -26.55
CA THR A 349 -10.17 22.65 -27.61
C THR A 349 -10.28 24.15 -27.91
N ASN A 350 -10.85 24.52 -29.06
CA ASN A 350 -11.08 25.92 -29.43
C ASN A 350 -12.05 26.68 -28.51
N ASP A 351 -12.91 25.96 -27.77
CA ASP A 351 -13.83 26.55 -26.79
C ASP A 351 -13.20 26.71 -25.39
N GLY A 352 -11.90 26.40 -25.24
CA GLY A 352 -11.11 26.68 -24.04
C GLY A 352 -11.14 25.58 -22.99
N GLN A 353 -11.68 24.40 -23.29
CA GLN A 353 -11.55 23.24 -22.41
C GLN A 353 -10.13 22.68 -22.51
N GLN A 354 -9.58 22.27 -21.36
CA GLN A 354 -8.32 21.55 -21.28
C GLN A 354 -8.54 20.30 -20.47
N VAL A 355 -8.19 19.16 -21.06
CA VAL A 355 -8.41 17.83 -20.51
C VAL A 355 -7.17 16.98 -20.72
N GLU A 356 -7.02 15.96 -19.90
CA GLU A 356 -5.94 14.98 -20.02
C GLU A 356 -6.53 13.72 -20.65
N ALA A 357 -5.68 12.90 -21.26
CA ALA A 357 -6.08 11.62 -21.81
C ALA A 357 -6.75 10.77 -20.72
N ASP A 358 -7.84 10.10 -21.11
CA ASP A 358 -8.57 9.20 -20.23
C ASP A 358 -7.73 7.93 -19.99
N MET A 359 -7.84 7.39 -18.77
CA MET A 359 -7.09 6.21 -18.33
C MET A 359 -7.45 4.97 -19.15
N ASP A 360 -8.63 4.97 -19.78
CA ASP A 360 -9.14 3.91 -20.64
C ASP A 360 -8.71 4.04 -22.12
N SER A 361 -7.65 4.82 -22.40
CA SER A 361 -7.00 4.87 -23.72
C SER A 361 -6.25 3.58 -24.06
N ASP A 362 -6.10 3.31 -25.36
CA ASP A 362 -5.43 2.10 -25.84
C ASP A 362 -3.96 2.06 -25.35
N ASP A 363 -3.45 0.87 -25.06
CA ASP A 363 -2.07 0.63 -24.62
C ASP A 363 -1.15 0.44 -25.83
N PHE A 364 -0.67 1.55 -26.40
CA PHE A 364 0.18 1.55 -27.59
C PHE A 364 1.48 2.36 -27.42
N ASP A 365 1.72 2.92 -26.24
CA ASP A 365 2.87 3.77 -25.95
C ASP A 365 3.76 3.20 -24.83
N GLY A 366 4.62 4.03 -24.23
CA GLY A 366 5.68 3.59 -23.33
C GLY A 366 6.97 3.30 -24.07
N ASP A 367 7.67 2.23 -23.68
CA ASP A 367 8.99 1.87 -24.20
C ASP A 367 8.86 1.11 -25.52
N LEU A 368 9.42 1.69 -26.58
CA LEU A 368 9.37 1.16 -27.95
C LEU A 368 10.79 0.89 -28.43
N ASN A 369 11.02 -0.34 -28.87
CA ASN A 369 12.30 -0.75 -29.44
C ASN A 369 12.48 -0.20 -30.85
N SER A 370 13.72 -0.04 -31.28
CA SER A 370 14.05 0.33 -32.65
C SER A 370 13.38 -0.58 -33.68
N GLY A 371 12.66 0.04 -34.61
CA GLY A 371 11.98 -0.60 -35.73
C GLY A 371 10.54 -1.05 -35.45
N THR A 372 9.98 -0.79 -34.27
CA THR A 372 8.59 -1.15 -33.96
C THR A 372 7.60 -0.09 -34.46
N ASP A 373 6.47 -0.56 -34.97
CA ASP A 373 5.28 0.25 -35.22
C ASP A 373 4.25 -0.04 -34.12
N SER A 374 3.58 1.00 -33.62
CA SER A 374 2.52 0.90 -32.63
C SER A 374 1.47 1.97 -32.90
N ASP A 375 0.19 1.64 -32.73
CA ASP A 375 -0.92 2.56 -32.97
C ASP A 375 -2.08 2.27 -32.02
N GLY A 376 -2.90 3.30 -31.77
CA GLY A 376 -4.02 3.20 -30.86
C GLY A 376 -4.82 4.50 -30.75
N ASN A 377 -5.94 4.38 -30.05
CA ASN A 377 -6.86 5.46 -29.77
C ASN A 377 -6.59 6.08 -28.39
N VAL A 378 -6.46 7.40 -28.37
CA VAL A 378 -6.43 8.20 -27.13
C VAL A 378 -7.79 8.89 -26.96
N TYR A 379 -8.43 8.68 -25.81
CA TYR A 379 -9.73 9.27 -25.50
C TYR A 379 -9.57 10.49 -24.60
N PHE A 380 -10.41 11.51 -24.82
CA PHE A 380 -10.44 12.72 -24.01
C PHE A 380 -11.90 13.08 -23.70
N VAL A 381 -12.26 13.06 -22.41
CA VAL A 381 -13.63 13.39 -21.95
C VAL A 381 -13.82 14.89 -21.77
N LEU A 382 -14.82 15.46 -22.42
CA LEU A 382 -15.16 16.89 -22.38
C LEU A 382 -16.35 17.14 -21.44
N SER A 383 -16.19 18.05 -20.48
CA SER A 383 -17.25 18.41 -19.53
C SER A 383 -18.48 19.03 -20.20
N LYS A 384 -18.29 19.69 -21.35
CA LYS A 384 -19.39 20.31 -22.09
C LYS A 384 -19.19 20.23 -23.61
N LEU A 385 -20.15 19.67 -24.31
CA LEU A 385 -20.24 19.68 -25.77
C LEU A 385 -21.69 19.93 -26.19
N SER A 386 -21.93 21.00 -26.96
CA SER A 386 -23.28 21.37 -27.42
C SER A 386 -23.58 20.75 -28.79
N SER A 387 -22.63 20.84 -29.72
CA SER A 387 -22.63 20.13 -31.01
C SER A 387 -21.22 19.63 -31.33
N VAL A 388 -21.11 18.49 -32.01
CA VAL A 388 -19.83 17.96 -32.54
C VAL A 388 -19.16 18.92 -33.54
N LYS A 389 -19.92 19.88 -34.08
CA LYS A 389 -19.42 20.93 -34.99
C LYS A 389 -18.78 22.12 -34.27
N ASP A 390 -18.96 22.24 -32.96
CA ASP A 390 -18.40 23.34 -32.17
C ASP A 390 -16.88 23.17 -31.98
N ILE A 391 -16.40 21.93 -32.04
CA ILE A 391 -14.97 21.60 -31.98
C ILE A 391 -14.39 21.71 -33.39
N THR A 392 -13.68 22.82 -33.63
CA THR A 392 -13.08 23.18 -34.93
C THR A 392 -11.55 23.10 -34.91
N SER A 393 -10.95 23.06 -33.73
CA SER A 393 -9.52 22.76 -33.59
C SER A 393 -9.21 22.13 -32.25
N ILE A 394 -8.25 21.22 -32.23
CA ILE A 394 -7.67 20.64 -31.02
C ILE A 394 -6.17 20.86 -30.99
N ARG A 395 -5.61 21.12 -29.81
CA ARG A 395 -4.17 21.19 -29.56
C ARG A 395 -3.77 20.06 -28.64
N LEU A 396 -2.80 19.26 -29.05
CA LEU A 396 -2.29 18.10 -28.33
C LEU A 396 -0.86 18.35 -27.88
N LYS A 397 -0.56 17.93 -26.65
CA LYS A 397 0.80 17.91 -26.10
C LYS A 397 1.10 16.58 -25.44
N TRP A 398 2.25 16.00 -25.75
CA TRP A 398 2.75 14.77 -25.11
C TRP A 398 4.28 14.79 -25.09
N ASP A 399 4.86 13.96 -24.23
CA ASP A 399 6.31 13.88 -24.03
C ASP A 399 6.88 12.57 -24.57
N ALA A 400 8.13 12.62 -25.00
CA ALA A 400 8.93 11.47 -25.38
C ALA A 400 10.40 11.68 -24.99
N SER A 401 11.12 10.58 -24.79
CA SER A 401 12.53 10.57 -24.43
C SER A 401 13.26 9.35 -24.99
N TYR A 402 14.59 9.38 -24.98
CA TYR A 402 15.42 8.19 -25.14
C TYR A 402 16.58 8.22 -24.16
N ASP A 403 17.09 7.03 -23.81
CA ASP A 403 18.24 6.90 -22.93
C ASP A 403 19.54 7.20 -23.68
N THR A 404 20.42 7.97 -23.05
CA THR A 404 21.75 8.30 -23.56
C THR A 404 22.73 8.52 -22.42
N ASP A 405 23.97 8.08 -22.62
CA ASP A 405 25.09 8.31 -21.68
C ASP A 405 25.72 9.71 -21.89
N ASP A 406 25.31 10.43 -22.93
CA ASP A 406 25.76 11.78 -23.20
C ASP A 406 24.96 12.80 -22.37
N TYR A 407 25.57 13.26 -21.28
CA TYR A 407 24.97 14.25 -20.39
C TYR A 407 24.71 15.61 -21.05
N ASP A 408 25.31 15.88 -22.23
CA ASP A 408 25.12 17.12 -22.98
C ASP A 408 24.11 16.97 -24.15
N ASP A 409 23.43 15.81 -24.27
CA ASP A 409 22.41 15.58 -25.29
C ASP A 409 21.07 16.27 -24.94
N ASP A 410 20.97 17.55 -25.27
CA ASP A 410 19.75 18.35 -25.12
C ASP A 410 18.56 17.82 -25.95
N ASN A 411 18.78 16.87 -26.87
CA ASN A 411 17.75 16.30 -27.72
C ASN A 411 17.18 14.97 -27.17
N ALA A 412 17.70 14.48 -26.05
CA ALA A 412 17.22 13.27 -25.37
C ALA A 412 15.76 13.33 -24.92
N TYR A 413 15.21 14.54 -24.76
CA TYR A 413 13.81 14.78 -24.37
C TYR A 413 13.11 15.66 -25.41
N LYS A 414 11.86 15.34 -25.74
CA LYS A 414 11.03 16.16 -26.61
C LYS A 414 9.58 16.22 -26.11
N THR A 415 9.07 17.43 -25.96
CA THR A 415 7.63 17.69 -25.86
C THR A 415 7.09 18.01 -27.25
N PHE A 416 6.16 17.20 -27.73
CA PHE A 416 5.40 17.49 -28.93
C PHE A 416 4.27 18.47 -28.59
N ASP A 417 4.00 19.41 -29.49
CA ASP A 417 2.97 20.44 -29.33
C ASP A 417 2.40 20.75 -30.71
N THR A 418 1.24 20.16 -31.01
CA THR A 418 0.61 20.25 -32.33
C THR A 418 -0.81 20.75 -32.23
N THR A 419 -1.26 21.48 -33.26
CA THR A 419 -2.63 21.96 -33.38
C THR A 419 -3.22 21.40 -34.67
N LEU A 420 -4.31 20.66 -34.56
CA LEU A 420 -5.09 20.10 -35.66
C LEU A 420 -6.33 20.95 -35.90
N ASN A 421 -6.53 21.41 -37.13
CA ASN A 421 -7.76 22.06 -37.55
C ASN A 421 -8.73 21.01 -38.07
N LEU A 422 -9.91 20.93 -37.46
CA LEU A 422 -10.97 19.96 -37.74
C LEU A 422 -12.00 20.63 -38.66
N ASN A 423 -11.75 20.58 -39.98
CA ASN A 423 -12.62 21.17 -41.00
C ASN A 423 -13.54 20.12 -41.63
#